data_AF-A0A2V9WUF6-F1
#
_entry.id   AF-A0A2V9WUF6-F1
#
_cell.length_a   1.000
_cell.length_b   1.000
_cell.length_c   1.000
_cell.angle_alpha   90.00
_cell.angle_beta   90.00
_cell.angle_gamma   90.00
#
_symmetry.space_group_name_H-M   'P 1'
#
loop_
_entity.id
_entity.type
_entity.pdbx_description
1 polymer ?
#
loop_
_entity_poly.entity_id
_entity_poly.type
_entity_poly.pdbx_seq_one_letter_code
_entity_poly.pdbx_strand_id
1 'polypeptide(L)'
;MTAALFGPANVSVIAFPGIGLFASVMWPILVSLALNSVSEHHGSFAGILSTGIMGGAVVPLIIGRIGDHLGLRAGVAFLYVTFACVLSVGFWAKPLIANATVSFKKAEVQTAG
;
A
#
# COMPACT_ATOMS: atom_id res chain seq x y z
N MET A 1 -7.05 -8.96 -3.67
CA MET A 1 -6.13 -9.68 -4.58
C MET A 1 -6.57 -11.11 -4.85
N THR A 2 -6.76 -11.95 -3.82
CA THR A 2 -7.08 -13.39 -3.99
C THR A 2 -8.37 -13.62 -4.77
N ALA A 3 -9.43 -12.87 -4.45
CA ALA A 3 -10.69 -12.91 -5.18
C ALA A 3 -10.59 -12.37 -6.63
N ALA A 4 -9.64 -11.48 -6.92
CA ALA A 4 -9.41 -10.98 -8.27
C ALA A 4 -8.60 -11.97 -9.14
N LEU A 5 -7.78 -12.81 -8.51
CA LEU A 5 -6.87 -13.71 -9.22
C LEU A 5 -7.45 -15.13 -9.42
N PHE A 6 -8.16 -15.63 -8.40
CA PHE A 6 -8.74 -16.98 -8.40
C PHE A 6 -10.27 -16.97 -8.50
N GLY A 7 -10.90 -15.80 -8.44
CA GLY A 7 -12.34 -15.68 -8.58
C GLY A 7 -12.82 -15.86 -10.02
N PRO A 8 -14.11 -16.15 -10.21
CA PRO A 8 -14.71 -16.20 -11.55
C PRO A 8 -14.62 -14.82 -12.25
N ALA A 9 -14.75 -14.83 -13.59
CA ALA A 9 -14.49 -13.64 -14.43
C ALA A 9 -15.32 -12.41 -14.01
N ASN A 10 -16.58 -12.62 -13.60
CA ASN A 10 -17.49 -11.59 -13.11
C ASN A 10 -17.01 -10.92 -11.81
N VAL A 11 -16.35 -11.65 -10.92
CA VAL A 11 -15.79 -11.11 -9.68
C VAL A 11 -14.48 -10.36 -9.99
N SER A 12 -13.67 -10.91 -10.90
CA SER A 12 -12.39 -10.31 -11.29
C SER A 12 -12.55 -8.91 -11.88
N VAL A 13 -13.54 -8.70 -12.77
CA VAL A 13 -13.78 -7.38 -13.40
C VAL A 13 -14.18 -6.29 -12.42
N ILE A 14 -14.73 -6.63 -11.25
CA ILE A 14 -15.07 -5.66 -10.19
C ILE A 14 -13.90 -5.54 -9.20
N ALA A 15 -13.25 -6.66 -8.88
CA ALA A 15 -12.20 -6.72 -7.89
C ALA A 15 -10.90 -6.01 -8.34
N PHE A 16 -10.53 -6.09 -9.62
CA PHE A 16 -9.35 -5.37 -10.15
C PHE A 16 -9.48 -3.84 -10.02
N PRO A 17 -10.57 -3.20 -10.45
CA PRO A 17 -10.82 -1.78 -10.19
C PRO A 17 -10.85 -1.45 -8.69
N GLY A 18 -11.45 -2.31 -7.87
CA GLY A 18 -11.45 -2.15 -6.42
C GLY A 18 -10.04 -2.07 -5.84
N ILE A 19 -9.12 -2.94 -6.29
CA ILE A 19 -7.70 -2.88 -5.89
C ILE A 19 -7.06 -1.54 -6.32
N GLY A 20 -7.37 -1.06 -7.52
CA GLY A 20 -6.89 0.25 -8.00
C GLY A 20 -7.39 1.43 -7.16
N LEU A 21 -8.64 1.39 -6.71
CA LEU A 21 -9.20 2.39 -5.80
C LEU A 21 -8.41 2.47 -4.48
N PHE A 22 -8.11 1.32 -3.88
CA PHE A 22 -7.31 1.28 -2.64
C PHE A 22 -5.86 1.74 -2.88
N ALA A 23 -5.27 1.37 -4.02
CA ALA A 23 -3.92 1.81 -4.37
C ALA A 23 -3.81 3.34 -4.54
N SER A 24 -4.89 4.01 -4.98
CA SER A 24 -4.93 5.47 -5.13
C SER A 24 -4.73 6.21 -3.79
N VAL A 25 -5.34 5.72 -2.71
CA VAL A 25 -5.22 6.33 -1.37
C VAL A 25 -3.93 5.91 -0.66
N MET A 26 -3.35 4.78 -1.04
CA MET A 26 -2.11 4.26 -0.46
C MET A 26 -0.90 5.18 -0.70
N TRP A 27 -0.76 5.73 -1.90
CA TRP A 27 0.35 6.63 -2.24
C TRP A 27 0.43 7.87 -1.35
N PRO A 28 -0.62 8.72 -1.22
CA PRO A 28 -0.55 9.88 -0.34
C PRO A 28 -0.30 9.50 1.13
N ILE A 29 -0.83 8.37 1.61
CA ILE A 29 -0.56 7.87 2.97
C ILE A 29 0.94 7.54 3.15
N LEU A 30 1.56 6.86 2.19
CA LEU A 30 2.99 6.58 2.22
C LEU A 30 3.83 7.86 2.21
N VAL A 31 3.47 8.83 1.37
CA VAL A 31 4.14 10.15 1.33
C VAL A 31 4.03 10.84 2.69
N SER A 32 2.84 10.84 3.30
CA SER A 32 2.63 11.43 4.62
C SER A 32 3.44 10.74 5.72
N LEU A 33 3.46 9.39 5.76
CA LEU A 33 4.27 8.61 6.73
C LEU A 33 5.77 8.81 6.53
N ALA A 34 6.21 8.86 5.28
CA ALA A 34 7.60 9.09 4.90
C ALA A 34 8.10 10.46 5.36
N LEU A 35 7.35 11.53 5.07
CA LEU A 35 7.69 12.88 5.51
C LEU A 35 7.56 13.04 7.03
N ASN A 36 6.57 12.37 7.65
CA ASN A 36 6.40 12.41 9.09
C ASN A 36 7.48 11.62 9.85
N SER A 37 8.07 10.58 9.26
CA SER A 37 9.12 9.75 9.89
C SER A 37 10.52 10.39 9.88
N VAL A 38 10.72 11.52 9.19
CA VAL A 38 12.03 12.17 9.09
C VAL A 38 11.99 13.56 9.73
N SER A 39 12.67 13.74 10.86
CA SER A 39 12.69 15.03 11.59
C SER A 39 13.67 16.04 11.00
N GLU A 40 14.70 15.58 10.28
CA GLU A 40 15.74 16.41 9.68
C GLU A 40 16.15 15.76 8.34
N HIS A 41 16.09 16.50 7.22
CA HIS A 41 16.35 16.05 5.82
C HIS A 41 15.12 15.60 4.97
N HIS A 42 14.02 16.35 5.03
CA HIS A 42 12.80 16.16 4.21
C HIS A 42 13.08 16.02 2.69
N GLY A 43 14.09 16.71 2.15
CA GLY A 43 14.42 16.69 0.71
C GLY A 43 15.01 15.36 0.22
N SER A 44 15.83 14.68 1.02
CA SER A 44 16.44 13.40 0.63
C SER A 44 15.41 12.27 0.59
N PHE A 45 14.49 12.26 1.57
CA PHE A 45 13.41 11.29 1.64
C PHE A 45 12.37 11.48 0.52
N ALA A 46 12.04 12.74 0.20
CA ALA A 46 11.22 13.07 -0.97
C ALA A 46 11.89 12.61 -2.28
N GLY A 47 13.21 12.74 -2.39
CA GLY A 47 13.98 12.22 -3.52
C GLY A 47 13.88 10.70 -3.68
N ILE A 48 14.03 9.94 -2.58
CA ILE A 48 13.84 8.48 -2.58
C ILE A 48 12.42 8.11 -3.02
N LEU A 49 11.41 8.81 -2.52
CA LEU A 49 10.01 8.60 -2.94
C LEU A 49 9.81 8.87 -4.44
N SER A 50 10.39 9.94 -4.99
CA SER A 50 10.35 10.24 -6.43
C SER A 50 11.03 9.16 -7.26
N THR A 51 12.13 8.57 -6.79
CA THR A 51 12.74 7.41 -7.47
C THR A 51 11.87 6.15 -7.39
N GLY A 52 11.05 6.02 -6.34
CA GLY A 52 10.04 4.96 -6.22
C GLY A 52 9.00 5.01 -7.34
N ILE A 53 8.61 6.20 -7.79
CA ILE A 53 7.72 6.38 -8.96
C ILE A 53 8.38 5.82 -10.23
N MET A 54 9.68 6.09 -10.43
CA MET A 54 10.44 5.51 -11.56
C MET A 54 10.55 3.98 -11.47
N GLY A 55 10.64 3.42 -10.27
CA GLY A 55 10.54 1.97 -10.03
C GLY A 55 9.20 1.36 -10.50
N GLY A 56 8.15 2.18 -10.61
CA GLY A 56 6.85 1.79 -11.14
C GLY A 56 6.87 1.34 -12.60
N ALA A 57 7.91 1.66 -13.38
CA ALA A 57 8.10 1.11 -14.74
C ALA A 57 8.78 -0.27 -14.75
N VAL A 58 9.58 -0.57 -13.72
CA VAL A 58 10.33 -1.84 -13.60
C VAL A 58 9.40 -2.98 -13.21
N VAL A 59 8.46 -2.74 -12.30
CA VAL A 59 7.52 -3.75 -11.79
C VAL A 59 6.63 -4.34 -12.91
N PRO A 60 5.97 -3.54 -13.77
CA PRO A 60 5.20 -4.05 -14.90
C PRO A 60 6.04 -4.84 -15.91
N LEU A 61 7.30 -4.45 -16.14
CA LEU A 61 8.20 -5.20 -17.03
C LEU A 61 8.51 -6.59 -16.48
N ILE A 62 8.78 -6.70 -15.19
CA ILE A 62 9.00 -8.00 -14.52
C ILE A 62 7.73 -8.85 -14.60
N ILE A 63 6.56 -8.26 -14.30
CA ILE A 63 5.26 -8.94 -14.37
C ILE A 63 4.98 -9.46 -15.79
N GLY A 64 5.25 -8.64 -16.82
CA GLY A 64 5.09 -9.03 -18.21
C GLY A 64 5.98 -10.21 -18.58
N ARG A 65 7.28 -10.13 -18.25
CA ARG A 65 8.24 -11.21 -18.53
C ARG A 65 7.88 -12.52 -17.82
N ILE A 66 7.44 -12.45 -16.55
CA ILE A 66 6.96 -13.63 -15.82
C ILE A 66 5.66 -14.16 -16.43
N GLY A 67 4.75 -13.26 -16.83
CA GLY A 67 3.48 -13.58 -17.47
C GLY A 67 3.64 -14.31 -18.81
N ASP A 68 4.64 -13.94 -19.61
CA ASP A 68 4.94 -14.57 -20.90
C ASP A 68 5.43 -16.02 -20.74
N HIS A 69 6.13 -16.35 -19.64
CA HIS A 69 6.71 -17.68 -19.42
C HIS A 69 5.85 -18.61 -18.56
N LEU A 70 5.20 -18.09 -17.51
CA LEU A 70 4.46 -18.87 -16.49
C LEU A 70 2.94 -18.61 -16.53
N GLY A 71 2.48 -17.77 -17.45
CA GLY A 71 1.08 -17.37 -17.60
C GLY A 71 0.73 -16.12 -16.78
N LEU A 72 -0.27 -15.37 -17.27
CA LEU A 72 -0.68 -14.07 -16.71
C LEU A 72 -1.02 -14.14 -15.20
N ARG A 73 -1.59 -15.26 -14.74
CA ARG A 73 -1.91 -15.44 -13.31
C ARG A 73 -0.67 -15.43 -12.42
N ALA A 74 0.42 -16.06 -12.87
CA ALA A 74 1.69 -16.07 -12.14
C ALA A 74 2.35 -14.68 -12.17
N GLY A 75 2.26 -13.96 -13.30
CA GLY A 75 2.70 -12.58 -13.41
C GLY A 75 1.97 -11.66 -12.43
N VAL A 76 0.64 -11.71 -12.37
CA VAL A 76 -0.16 -10.86 -11.47
C VAL A 76 0.04 -11.27 -10.00
N ALA A 77 0.43 -12.51 -9.71
CA ALA A 77 0.80 -12.92 -8.35
C ALA A 77 2.03 -12.17 -7.82
N PHE A 78 2.93 -11.67 -8.68
CA PHE A 78 4.05 -10.84 -8.25
C PHE A 78 3.60 -9.57 -7.53
N LEU A 79 2.42 -9.03 -7.85
CA LEU A 79 1.87 -7.87 -7.14
C LEU A 79 1.66 -8.14 -5.65
N TYR A 80 1.48 -9.39 -5.20
CA TYR A 80 1.48 -9.69 -3.76
C TYR A 80 2.77 -9.28 -3.09
N VAL A 81 3.92 -9.47 -3.74
CA VAL A 81 5.23 -9.07 -3.23
C VAL A 81 5.33 -7.55 -3.16
N THR A 82 4.88 -6.85 -4.21
CA THR A 82 4.85 -5.38 -4.23
C THR A 82 3.97 -4.82 -3.12
N PHE A 83 2.74 -5.34 -2.96
CA PHE A 83 1.85 -4.93 -1.88
C PHE A 83 2.36 -5.34 -0.49
N ALA A 84 3.03 -6.49 -0.35
CA ALA A 84 3.65 -6.90 0.90
C ALA A 84 4.82 -5.99 1.29
N CYS A 85 5.63 -5.54 0.32
CA CYS A 85 6.67 -4.54 0.54
C CYS A 85 6.07 -3.22 1.03
N VAL A 86 5.02 -2.73 0.36
CA VAL A 86 4.32 -1.51 0.79
C VAL A 86 3.68 -1.67 2.17
N LEU A 87 3.05 -2.81 2.45
CA LEU A 87 2.48 -3.12 3.76
C LEU A 87 3.58 -3.21 4.83
N SER A 88 4.76 -3.75 4.49
CA SER A 88 5.92 -3.76 5.37
C SER A 88 6.41 -2.35 5.65
N VAL A 89 6.40 -1.43 4.67
CA VAL A 89 6.70 -0.01 4.93
C VAL A 89 5.65 0.62 5.83
N GLY A 90 4.36 0.33 5.62
CA GLY A 90 3.29 0.80 6.51
C GLY A 90 3.40 0.25 7.94
N PHE A 91 3.91 -0.97 8.12
CA PHE A 91 4.10 -1.60 9.42
C PHE A 91 5.44 -1.24 10.09
N TRP A 92 6.50 -1.05 9.29
CA TRP A 92 7.85 -0.69 9.73
C TRP A 92 8.01 0.81 9.94
N ALA A 93 7.21 1.63 9.26
CA ALA A 93 7.06 3.03 9.60
C ALA A 93 6.50 3.09 11.02
N LYS A 94 7.38 3.40 11.97
CA LYS A 94 7.02 3.64 13.37
C LYS A 94 6.29 4.98 13.38
N PRO A 95 4.95 5.04 13.50
CA PRO A 95 4.29 6.32 13.64
C PRO A 95 4.84 6.98 14.91
N LEU A 96 5.32 8.22 14.79
CA LEU A 96 5.75 9.04 15.94
C LEU A 96 4.60 9.34 16.91
N ILE A 97 3.37 8.90 16.58
CA ILE A 97 2.24 8.85 17.51
C ILE A 97 1.93 7.37 17.75
N ALA A 98 2.32 6.90 18.93
CA ALA A 98 1.68 5.76 19.57
C ALA A 98 0.21 6.14 19.82
N ASN A 99 -0.67 5.92 18.84
CA ASN A 99 -2.09 6.10 19.08
C ASN A 99 -2.56 4.90 19.89
N ALA A 100 -2.55 5.07 21.21
CA ALA A 100 -3.22 4.18 22.13
C ALA A 100 -4.72 4.21 21.80
N THR A 101 -5.23 3.24 21.05
CA THR A 101 -6.66 2.88 21.10
C THR A 101 -6.95 1.50 20.50
N VAL A 102 -6.18 0.50 20.92
CA VAL A 102 -6.83 -0.75 21.36
C VAL A 102 -7.02 -0.61 22.88
N SER A 103 -7.93 0.28 23.27
CA SER A 103 -8.43 0.32 24.65
C SER A 103 -9.91 0.59 24.58
N PHE A 104 -10.68 -0.48 24.74
CA PHE A 104 -12.08 -0.41 25.11
C PHE A 104 -12.17 0.39 26.41
N LYS A 105 -12.48 1.69 26.34
CA LYS A 105 -12.91 2.43 27.52
C LYS A 105 -14.09 3.33 27.21
N LYS A 106 -15.25 2.75 27.52
CA LYS A 106 -16.50 3.34 28.00
C LYS A 106 -16.60 4.87 27.87
N ALA A 107 -17.55 5.30 27.05
CA ALA A 107 -18.08 6.65 27.06
C ALA A 107 -18.57 7.02 28.46
N GLU A 108 -18.03 8.09 29.01
CA GLU A 108 -18.71 8.87 30.04
C GLU A 108 -18.75 10.32 29.55
N VAL A 109 -19.97 10.76 29.26
CA VAL A 109 -20.33 12.12 28.89
C VAL A 109 -20.24 12.96 30.15
N GLN A 110 -19.37 13.97 30.17
CA GLN A 110 -19.39 15.00 31.21
C GLN A 110 -19.78 16.34 30.58
N THR A 111 -21.04 16.69 30.81
CA THR A 111 -21.69 17.94 30.40
C THR A 111 -21.27 19.10 31.30
N ALA A 112 -21.02 20.22 30.64
CA ALA A 112 -20.86 21.61 31.05
C ALA A 112 -21.46 22.06 32.40
N GLY A 113 -20.74 22.99 33.04
CA GLY A 113 -21.20 23.96 34.03
C GLY A 113 -20.25 25.16 34.04
#